data_AF-A0A368FDC5-F1
#
_entry.id   AF-A0A368FDC5-F1
#
_cell.length_a   1.000
_cell.length_b   1.000
_cell.length_c   1.000
_cell.angle_alpha   90.00
_cell.angle_beta   90.00
_cell.angle_gamma   90.00
#
_symmetry.space_group_name_H-M   'P 1'
#
loop_
_entity.id
_entity.type
_entity.pdbx_description
1 polymer ?
#
loop_
_entity_poly.entity_id
_entity_poly.type
_entity_poly.pdbx_seq_one_letter_code
_entity_poly.pdbx_strand_id
1 'polypeptide(L)' 'MYSAELTGMTEDVDGHVLDKYDLQKRLGKGAYGIVWKAIDRRTKETVALKKVGVIFSYT' A
#
# COMPACT_ATOMS: atom_id res chain seq x y z
N MET A 1 -16.08 8.67 -10.26
CA MET A 1 -15.32 7.44 -10.60
C MET A 1 -13.95 7.36 -9.92
N TYR A 2 -13.20 8.45 -9.71
CA TYR A 2 -11.93 8.43 -8.98
C TYR A 2 -12.01 8.11 -7.47
N SER A 3 -13.18 8.30 -6.83
CA SER A 3 -13.28 8.29 -5.36
C SER A 3 -13.32 6.89 -4.74
N ALA A 4 -14.04 5.93 -5.34
CA ALA A 4 -14.28 4.62 -4.73
C ALA A 4 -13.00 3.74 -4.67
N GLU A 5 -12.12 3.88 -5.66
CA GLU A 5 -10.89 3.09 -5.77
C GLU A 5 -9.79 3.61 -4.82
N LEU A 6 -9.77 4.93 -4.60
CA LEU A 6 -8.87 5.59 -3.64
C LEU A 6 -9.25 5.28 -2.19
N THR A 7 -10.55 5.25 -1.85
CA THR A 7 -11.02 4.87 -0.51
C THR A 7 -10.53 3.48 -0.13
N GLY A 8 -10.67 2.49 -1.02
CA GLY A 8 -10.19 1.12 -0.77
C GLY A 8 -8.66 0.96 -0.74
N MET A 9 -7.91 1.91 -1.31
CA MET A 9 -6.44 1.95 -1.20
C MET A 9 -5.99 2.52 0.15
N THR A 10 -6.73 3.48 0.71
CA THR A 10 -6.40 4.12 1.99
C THR A 10 -6.84 3.30 3.21
N GLU A 11 -7.91 2.50 3.08
CA GLU A 11 -8.37 1.61 4.16
C GLU A 11 -7.32 0.54 4.54
N ASP A 12 -6.48 0.15 3.58
CA ASP A 12 -5.47 -0.88 3.75
C ASP A 12 -4.07 -0.32 4.05
N VAL A 13 -3.87 0.99 4.14
CA VAL A 13 -2.54 1.58 4.39
C VAL A 13 -2.63 2.57 5.55
N ASP A 14 -1.83 2.35 6.59
CA ASP A 14 -1.78 3.27 7.73
C ASP A 14 -1.47 4.71 7.30
N GLY A 15 -2.20 5.68 7.86
CA GLY A 15 -2.09 7.10 7.49
C GLY A 15 -0.67 7.68 7.62
N HIS A 16 0.14 7.15 8.54
CA HIS A 16 1.54 7.57 8.70
C HIS A 16 2.45 7.13 7.54
N VAL A 17 2.05 6.09 6.78
CA VAL A 17 2.75 5.64 5.57
C VAL A 17 2.44 6.57 4.41
N LEU A 18 1.20 7.04 4.30
CA LEU A 18 0.75 8.00 3.27
C LEU A 18 1.40 9.39 3.42
N ASP A 19 1.83 9.75 4.63
CA ASP A 19 2.58 10.99 4.88
C ASP A 19 3.99 10.94 4.27
N LYS A 20 4.65 9.76 4.36
CA LYS A 20 6.04 9.54 3.90
C LYS A 20 6.13 9.08 2.45
N TYR A 21 5.13 8.32 1.99
CA TYR A 21 5.12 7.67 0.70
C TYR A 21 3.86 8.04 -0.08
N ASP A 22 4.07 8.50 -1.30
CA ASP A 22 3.00 8.81 -2.24
C ASP A 22 2.59 7.53 -2.97
N LEU A 23 1.50 6.88 -2.54
CA LEU A 23 1.00 5.67 -3.19
C LEU A 23 0.39 6.00 -4.56
N GLN A 24 0.89 5.35 -5.62
CA GLN A 24 0.39 5.55 -6.98
C GLN A 24 -0.55 4.45 -7.45
N LYS A 25 -0.01 3.23 -7.62
CA LYS A 25 -0.74 2.13 -8.27
C LYS A 25 -0.48 0.84 -7.54
N ARG A 26 -1.53 0.03 -7.37
CA ARG A 26 -1.40 -1.35 -6.90
C ARG A 26 -0.71 -2.21 -7.96
N LEU A 27 0.40 -2.84 -7.58
CA LEU A 27 1.16 -3.73 -8.45
C LEU A 27 0.64 -5.17 -8.40
N GLY A 28 0.15 -5.63 -7.24
CA GLY A 28 -0.43 -6.96 -7.12
C GLY A 28 -0.99 -7.27 -5.74
N LYS A 29 -1.92 -8.25 -5.68
CA LYS A 29 -2.44 -8.85 -4.45
C LYS A 29 -2.14 -10.34 -4.47
N GLY A 30 -1.51 -10.86 -3.42
CA GLY A 30 -1.27 -12.29 -3.23
C GLY A 30 -1.74 -12.77 -1.87
N ALA A 31 -1.54 -14.07 -1.59
CA ALA A 31 -1.88 -14.69 -0.31
C ALA A 31 -1.14 -14.05 0.88
N TYR A 32 0.05 -13.50 0.66
CA TYR A 32 0.92 -12.92 1.68
C TYR A 32 0.78 -11.38 1.82
N GLY A 33 -0.15 -10.76 1.10
CA GLY A 33 -0.43 -9.33 1.19
C GLY A 33 -0.45 -8.61 -0.15
N ILE A 34 -0.24 -7.29 -0.11
CA ILE A 34 -0.45 -6.39 -1.24
C ILE A 34 0.83 -5.59 -1.51
N VAL A 35 1.13 -5.41 -2.80
CA VAL A 35 2.26 -4.59 -3.25
C VAL A 35 1.73 -3.39 -4.03
N TRP A 36 2.28 -2.21 -3.74
CA TRP A 36 2.01 -0.95 -4.41
C TRP A 36 3.29 -0.29 -4.89
N LYS A 37 3.19 0.44 -6.00
CA LYS A 37 4.18 1.40 -6.43
C LYS A 37 3.94 2.69 -5.65
N ALA A 38 4.96 3.20 -5.01
CA ALA A 38 4.92 4.48 -4.31
C ALA A 38 6.17 5.32 -4.59
N ILE A 39 6.09 6.61 -4.32
CA ILE A 39 7.23 7.52 -4.38
C ILE A 39 7.59 7.92 -2.95
N ASP A 40 8.84 7.70 -2.56
CA ASP A 40 9.34 8.22 -1.29
C ASP A 40 9.41 9.75 -1.37
N ARG A 41 8.73 10.46 -0.45
CA ARG A 41 8.65 11.92 -0.54
C ARG A 41 9.96 12.61 -0.18
N ARG A 42 10.85 11.94 0.57
CA ARG A 42 12.13 12.46 1.03
C ARG A 42 13.21 12.31 -0.03
N THR A 43 13.33 11.15 -0.66
CA THR A 43 14.34 10.88 -1.70
C THR A 43 13.82 11.09 -3.12
N LYS A 44 12.50 11.24 -3.30
CA LYS A 44 11.80 11.31 -4.59
C LYS A 44 12.00 10.07 -5.46
N GLU A 45 12.43 8.95 -4.88
CA GLU A 45 12.64 7.70 -5.59
C GLU A 45 11.38 6.86 -5.68
N THR A 46 11.27 6.10 -6.77
CA THR A 46 10.19 5.13 -6.94
C THR A 46 10.52 3.86 -6.15
N VAL A 47 9.67 3.52 -5.19
CA VAL A 47 9.80 2.36 -4.32
C VAL A 47 8.59 1.44 -4.44
N ALA A 48 8.78 0.16 -4.14
CA ALA A 48 7.70 -0.81 -4.00
C ALA A 48 7.35 -0.98 -2.52
N LEU A 49 6.14 -0.56 -2.13
CA LEU A 49 5.59 -0.80 -0.79
C LEU A 49 4.90 -2.15 -0.77
N LYS A 50 5.30 -3.03 0.15
CA LYS A 50 4.62 -4.31 0.40
C LYS A 50 4.02 -4.29 1.81
N LYS A 51 2.69 -4.36 1.90
CA LYS A 51 2.04 -4.68 3.18
C LYS A 51 2.00 -6.18 3.34
N VAL A 52 2.63 -6.66 4.41
CA VAL A 52 2.65 -8.08 4.77
C VAL A 52 1.42 -8.35 5.62
N GLY A 53 0.53 -9.21 5.13
CA GLY A 53 -0.59 -9.74 5.92
C GLY A 53 -0.13 -11.01 6.63
N VAL A 54 -0.13 -11.00 7.96
CA VAL A 54 0.07 -12.22 8.75
C VAL A 54 -1.22 -13.03 8.74
N ILE A 55 -1.22 -14.16 8.03
CA ILE A 55 -2.18 -15.24 8.26
C ILE A 55 -1.55 -16.14 9.32
N PHE A 56 -1.83 -15.83 10.58
CA PHE A 56 -1.73 -16.81 11.66
C PHE A 56 -3.13 -16.99 12.21
N SER A 57 -3.90 -17.89 11.62
CA SER A 57 -5.02 -18.51 12.31
C SER A 57 -4.43 -19.60 13.19
N TYR A 58 -4.24 -19.31 14.48
CA TYR A 58 -4.00 -20.35 15.47
C TYR A 58 -5.26 -21.23 15.53
N THR A 59 -5.13 -22.45 15.03
CA THR A 59 -5.99 -23.58 15.36
C THR A 59 -5.16 -24.63 16.06
#